data_AF-A0A8T5M623-F1
#
_entry.id   AF-A0A8T5M623-F1
#
_cell.length_a   1.000
_cell.length_b   1.000
_cell.length_c   1.000
_cell.angle_alpha   90.00
_cell.angle_beta   90.00
_cell.angle_gamma   90.00
#
_symmetry.space_group_name_H-M   'P 1'
#
loop_
_entity.id
_entity.type
_entity.pdbx_description
1 polymer ?
#
loop_
_entity_poly.entity_id
_entity_poly.type
_entity_poly.pdbx_seq_one_letter_code
_entity_poly.pdbx_strand_id
1 'polypeptide(L)'
;MVFKEISAALSSYGYGYKVNVLINGTDIGIAGEKSESKRLFDQDNHFSKKADPVMKKLFCLKKGSNEVSVKFSKTSGNEQDYLQLSLEMEEYPAPLFLVHSASKNSGKINFSFDLEEKCPSDFVPAFVSDQEEKAVLIYIKNTSGTVTPSLNGVEGKAIADMPGSVVLENVKSGVNELSINYKGEVGDEACLVIVTPEGVKYLNFKLTHNLEQVEKIKFVVK
;
A
#
# COMPACT_ATOMS: atom_id res chain seq x y z
N MET A 1 29.21 -8.86 -9.08
CA MET A 1 27.79 -8.47 -8.96
C MET A 1 27.45 -8.51 -7.49
N VAL A 2 27.09 -7.38 -6.88
CA VAL A 2 26.66 -7.38 -5.48
C VAL A 2 25.18 -7.75 -5.51
N PHE A 3 24.82 -8.91 -4.95
CA PHE A 3 23.42 -9.27 -4.76
C PHE A 3 22.82 -8.26 -3.78
N LYS A 4 21.80 -7.51 -4.20
CA LYS A 4 21.08 -6.63 -3.29
C LYS A 4 20.15 -7.54 -2.47
N GLU A 5 20.44 -7.66 -1.18
CA GLU A 5 19.62 -8.49 -0.29
C GLU A 5 18.20 -7.93 -0.21
N ILE A 6 17.19 -8.81 -0.32
CA ILE A 6 15.79 -8.45 -0.13
C ILE A 6 15.61 -7.86 1.27
N SER A 7 15.09 -6.64 1.34
CA SER A 7 14.74 -5.97 2.59
C SER A 7 13.51 -5.10 2.39
N ALA A 8 12.46 -5.38 3.17
CA ALA A 8 11.19 -4.67 3.09
C ALA A 8 10.71 -4.24 4.48
N ALA A 9 9.98 -3.14 4.55
CA ALA A 9 9.34 -2.63 5.76
C ALA A 9 7.85 -2.98 5.75
N LEU A 10 7.42 -3.86 6.65
CA LEU A 10 6.01 -4.08 6.95
C LEU A 10 5.57 -3.03 7.96
N SER A 11 4.66 -2.15 7.58
CA SER A 11 4.06 -1.14 8.45
C SER A 11 2.59 -1.47 8.72
N SER A 12 2.16 -1.25 9.95
CA SER A 12 0.82 -1.48 10.44
C SER A 12 0.31 -0.25 11.17
N TYR A 13 -0.70 0.40 10.61
CA TYR A 13 -1.51 1.42 11.28
C TYR A 13 -2.84 0.75 11.66
N GLY A 14 -2.85 0.02 12.78
CA GLY A 14 -4.00 -0.79 13.21
C GLY A 14 -4.82 -0.13 14.31
N TYR A 15 -5.08 1.17 14.23
CA TYR A 15 -5.77 1.90 15.31
C TYR A 15 -7.19 1.36 15.51
N GLY A 16 -7.46 0.81 16.69
CA GLY A 16 -8.74 0.16 16.99
C GLY A 16 -8.91 -1.25 16.42
N TYR A 17 -7.83 -1.88 15.93
CA TYR A 17 -7.85 -3.25 15.39
C TYR A 17 -6.76 -4.12 16.01
N LYS A 18 -7.13 -5.33 16.44
CA LYS A 18 -6.17 -6.43 16.60
C LYS A 18 -5.89 -7.07 15.26
N VAL A 19 -4.64 -7.43 15.04
CA VAL A 19 -4.13 -7.95 13.77
C VAL A 19 -3.23 -9.15 14.05
N ASN A 20 -3.27 -10.14 13.17
CA ASN A 20 -2.26 -11.19 13.08
C ASN A 20 -1.88 -11.36 11.61
N VAL A 21 -0.58 -11.22 11.33
CA VAL A 21 -0.02 -11.29 9.97
C VAL A 21 0.91 -12.48 9.88
N LEU A 22 0.60 -13.40 8.96
CA LEU A 22 1.47 -14.50 8.58
C LEU A 22 2.02 -14.24 7.17
N ILE A 23 3.33 -14.41 6.98
CA ILE A 23 3.96 -14.41 5.65
C ILE A 23 4.67 -15.74 5.48
N ASN A 24 4.33 -16.48 4.41
CA ASN A 24 4.81 -17.85 4.17
C ASN A 24 4.62 -18.76 5.41
N GLY A 25 3.48 -18.61 6.10
CA GLY A 25 3.15 -19.35 7.33
C GLY A 25 3.87 -18.86 8.60
N THR A 26 4.80 -17.91 8.50
CA THR A 26 5.54 -17.36 9.65
C THR A 26 4.80 -16.19 10.27
N ASP A 27 4.53 -16.26 11.58
CA ASP A 27 3.95 -15.15 12.34
C ASP A 27 4.97 -14.04 12.54
N ILE A 28 4.67 -12.88 11.97
CA ILE A 28 5.55 -11.71 11.97
C ILE A 28 5.48 -10.95 13.31
N GLY A 29 4.47 -11.23 14.15
CA GLY A 29 4.30 -10.62 15.47
C GLY A 29 3.95 -9.14 15.40
N ILE A 30 3.13 -8.75 14.42
CA ILE A 30 2.38 -7.49 14.40
C ILE A 30 1.08 -7.74 15.16
N ALA A 31 0.77 -6.91 16.15
CA ALA A 31 -0.41 -7.08 17.01
C ALA A 31 -1.58 -6.13 16.65
N GLY A 32 -1.27 -4.98 16.02
CA GLY A 32 -2.24 -3.91 15.78
C GLY A 32 -2.38 -2.95 16.95
N GLU A 33 -3.54 -2.30 17.06
CA GLU A 33 -3.98 -1.32 18.07
C GLU A 33 -3.19 0.00 18.09
N LYS A 34 -2.02 0.04 17.45
CA LYS A 34 -1.13 1.20 17.30
C LYS A 34 -0.38 1.13 15.97
N SER A 35 0.48 2.11 15.75
CA SER A 35 1.48 2.07 14.69
C SER A 35 2.61 1.10 15.07
N GLU A 36 2.89 0.11 14.22
CA GLU A 36 4.01 -0.83 14.37
C GLU A 36 4.69 -1.05 13.02
N SER A 37 6.01 -1.18 13.01
CA SER A 37 6.76 -1.51 11.79
C SER A 37 7.80 -2.59 12.07
N LYS A 38 7.98 -3.49 11.11
CA LYS A 38 9.01 -4.53 11.14
C LYS A 38 9.75 -4.58 9.82
N ARG A 39 11.07 -4.74 9.89
CA ARG A 39 11.88 -5.00 8.71
C ARG A 39 11.96 -6.51 8.49
N LEU A 40 11.60 -6.92 7.28
CA LEU A 40 11.60 -8.30 6.81
C LEU A 40 12.73 -8.48 5.82
N PHE A 41 13.26 -9.69 5.78
CA PHE A 41 14.45 -10.05 5.02
C PHE A 41 14.23 -11.34 4.24
N ASP A 42 15.12 -11.56 3.27
CA ASP A 42 15.26 -12.84 2.60
C ASP A 42 15.42 -13.99 3.61
N GLN A 43 14.66 -15.07 3.44
CA GLN A 43 14.79 -16.31 4.22
C GLN A 43 16.19 -16.92 4.07
N ASP A 44 16.82 -16.75 2.90
CA ASP A 44 18.14 -17.29 2.58
C ASP A 44 19.28 -16.37 3.01
N ASN A 45 18.97 -15.26 3.70
CA ASN A 45 19.97 -14.33 4.21
C ASN A 45 20.96 -15.04 5.16
N HIS A 46 22.26 -14.79 4.97
CA HIS A 46 23.32 -15.43 5.73
C HIS A 46 23.27 -15.18 7.25
N PHE A 47 22.62 -14.09 7.70
CA PHE A 47 22.40 -13.80 9.12
C PHE A 47 21.28 -14.65 9.75
N SER A 48 20.36 -15.23 8.96
CA SER A 48 19.22 -16.01 9.47
C SER A 48 19.67 -17.21 10.31
N LYS A 49 20.81 -17.82 9.95
CA LYS A 49 21.41 -18.96 10.65
C LYS A 49 21.89 -18.60 12.06
N LYS A 50 22.28 -17.35 12.29
CA LYS A 50 22.84 -16.84 13.56
C LYS A 50 21.83 -16.08 14.41
N ALA A 51 20.68 -15.73 13.85
CA ALA A 51 19.62 -15.01 14.55
C ALA A 51 19.01 -15.86 15.69
N ASP A 52 18.60 -15.21 16.77
CA ASP A 52 17.80 -15.84 17.81
C ASP A 52 16.38 -16.19 17.30
N PRO A 53 15.60 -17.03 18.01
CA PRO A 53 14.28 -17.47 17.55
C PRO A 53 13.27 -16.34 17.27
N VAL A 54 13.39 -15.20 17.95
CA VAL A 54 12.49 -14.05 17.73
C VAL A 54 12.87 -13.36 16.42
N MET A 55 14.15 -13.12 16.21
CA MET A 55 14.67 -12.49 14.99
C MET A 55 14.57 -13.38 13.76
N LYS A 56 14.64 -14.71 13.92
CA LYS A 56 14.48 -15.67 12.81
C LYS A 56 13.17 -15.49 12.04
N LYS A 57 12.10 -15.07 12.72
CA LYS A 57 10.79 -14.83 12.11
C LYS A 57 10.80 -13.68 11.09
N LEU A 58 11.78 -12.79 11.14
CA LEU A 58 11.91 -11.67 10.20
C LEU A 58 12.50 -12.10 8.85
N PHE A 59 13.18 -13.24 8.79
CA PHE A 59 13.74 -13.83 7.58
C PHE A 59 12.70 -14.76 6.93
N CYS A 60 11.69 -14.17 6.30
CA CYS A 60 10.50 -14.89 5.83
C CYS A 60 10.14 -14.59 4.37
N LEU A 61 10.82 -13.66 3.71
CA LEU A 61 10.59 -13.32 2.32
C LEU A 61 11.41 -14.24 1.41
N LYS A 62 10.92 -14.50 0.20
CA LYS A 62 11.67 -15.23 -0.83
C LYS A 62 11.43 -14.60 -2.19
N LYS A 63 12.34 -14.86 -3.13
CA LYS A 63 12.12 -14.53 -4.54
C LYS A 63 10.92 -15.32 -5.10
N GLY A 64 10.16 -14.70 -5.99
CA GLY A 64 8.91 -15.22 -6.54
C GLY A 64 7.74 -15.03 -5.57
N SER A 65 6.80 -15.98 -5.58
CA SER A 65 5.52 -15.82 -4.88
C SER A 65 5.63 -15.99 -3.36
N ASN A 66 5.10 -15.02 -2.62
CA ASN A 66 4.99 -15.02 -1.16
C ASN A 66 3.52 -15.02 -0.75
N GLU A 67 3.13 -15.93 0.12
CA GLU A 67 1.77 -16.04 0.63
C GLU A 67 1.58 -15.17 1.88
N VAL A 68 0.48 -14.43 1.95
CA VAL A 68 0.11 -13.59 3.08
C VAL A 68 -1.24 -14.01 3.61
N SER A 69 -1.34 -14.15 4.94
CA SER A 69 -2.62 -14.31 5.64
C SER A 69 -2.74 -13.22 6.70
N VAL A 70 -3.76 -12.40 6.60
CA VAL A 70 -4.11 -11.37 7.59
C VAL A 70 -5.40 -11.76 8.27
N LYS A 71 -5.38 -11.86 9.60
CA LYS A 71 -6.59 -11.92 10.43
C LYS A 71 -6.70 -10.62 11.21
N PHE A 72 -7.89 -10.05 11.27
CA PHE A 72 -8.11 -8.83 12.04
C PHE A 72 -9.48 -8.81 12.72
N SER A 73 -9.58 -8.02 13.78
CA SER A 73 -10.82 -7.74 14.49
C SER A 73 -10.76 -6.39 15.17
N LYS A 74 -11.81 -5.57 15.01
CA LYS A 74 -11.98 -4.32 15.74
C LYS A 74 -11.99 -4.57 17.25
N THR A 75 -11.28 -3.72 17.99
CA THR A 75 -11.26 -3.71 19.45
C THR A 75 -12.01 -2.52 20.04
N SER A 76 -12.31 -1.52 19.22
CA SER A 76 -13.20 -0.41 19.53
C SER A 76 -14.26 -0.23 18.44
N GLY A 77 -15.23 0.64 18.72
CA GLY A 77 -16.27 1.05 17.76
C GLY A 77 -16.16 2.54 17.41
N ASN A 78 -14.96 3.11 17.46
CA ASN A 78 -14.77 4.54 17.19
C ASN A 78 -14.78 4.78 15.68
N GLU A 79 -15.29 5.94 15.26
CA GLU A 79 -15.29 6.34 13.85
C GLU A 79 -13.88 6.55 13.28
N GLN A 80 -12.87 6.69 14.15
CA GLN A 80 -11.48 6.84 13.78
C GLN A 80 -10.74 5.49 13.65
N ASP A 81 -11.41 4.37 13.90
CA ASP A 81 -10.78 3.06 13.83
C ASP A 81 -10.47 2.70 12.37
N TYR A 82 -9.21 2.47 12.07
CA TYR A 82 -8.77 2.02 10.75
C TYR A 82 -7.58 1.08 10.84
N LEU A 83 -7.51 0.19 9.88
CA LEU A 83 -6.42 -0.72 9.62
C LEU A 83 -5.80 -0.39 8.26
N GLN A 84 -4.51 -0.09 8.26
CA GLN A 84 -3.70 -0.10 7.05
C GLN A 84 -2.44 -0.95 7.29
N LEU A 85 -2.23 -1.95 6.44
CA LEU A 85 -1.00 -2.74 6.41
C LEU A 85 -0.33 -2.54 5.06
N SER A 86 0.95 -2.17 5.04
CA SER A 86 1.74 -2.06 3.80
C SER A 86 3.07 -2.77 3.93
N LEU A 87 3.52 -3.44 2.87
CA LEU A 87 4.88 -3.96 2.77
C LEU A 87 5.66 -3.20 1.70
N GLU A 88 6.60 -2.37 2.10
CA GLU A 88 7.34 -1.49 1.21
C GLU A 88 8.77 -1.98 1.03
N MET A 89 9.23 -2.05 -0.23
CA MET A 89 10.61 -2.39 -0.57
C MET A 89 11.22 -1.23 -1.35
N GLU A 90 12.49 -0.94 -1.08
CA GLU A 90 13.24 0.06 -1.83
C GLU A 90 13.22 -0.27 -3.33
N GLU A 91 13.23 0.76 -4.19
CA GLU A 91 13.15 0.67 -5.66
C GLU A 91 11.75 0.38 -6.23
N TYR A 92 10.86 -0.28 -5.48
CA TYR A 92 9.48 -0.47 -5.94
C TYR A 92 8.72 0.88 -6.00
N PRO A 93 7.83 1.08 -6.98
CA PRO A 93 7.08 2.34 -7.15
C PRO A 93 5.91 2.47 -6.16
N ALA A 94 5.45 1.36 -5.58
CA ALA A 94 4.40 1.27 -4.56
C ALA A 94 4.68 0.09 -3.61
N PRO A 95 3.95 -0.05 -2.49
CA PRO A 95 4.07 -1.21 -1.62
C PRO A 95 3.81 -2.51 -2.39
N LEU A 96 4.56 -3.58 -2.09
CA LEU A 96 4.33 -4.92 -2.62
C LEU A 96 2.89 -5.37 -2.38
N PHE A 97 2.36 -5.02 -1.21
CA PHE A 97 0.93 -5.09 -0.93
C PHE A 97 0.45 -3.96 -0.03
N LEU A 98 -0.85 -3.68 -0.09
CA LEU A 98 -1.56 -2.82 0.85
C LEU A 98 -2.93 -3.44 1.21
N VAL A 99 -3.20 -3.56 2.51
CA VAL A 99 -4.49 -3.96 3.05
C VAL A 99 -5.11 -2.77 3.77
N HIS A 100 -6.38 -2.47 3.47
CA HIS A 100 -7.15 -1.40 4.09
C HIS A 100 -8.47 -1.95 4.66
N SER A 101 -8.80 -1.60 5.91
CA SER A 101 -10.11 -1.87 6.50
C SER A 101 -10.48 -0.72 7.45
N ALA A 102 -11.68 -0.17 7.28
CA ALA A 102 -12.23 0.86 8.16
C ALA A 102 -13.65 0.50 8.62
N SER A 103 -14.39 -0.24 7.79
CA SER A 103 -15.79 -0.63 8.01
C SER A 103 -15.95 -2.03 8.61
N LYS A 104 -15.12 -3.01 8.23
CA LYS A 104 -15.31 -4.41 8.66
C LYS A 104 -14.92 -4.61 10.13
N ASN A 105 -15.81 -5.24 10.90
CA ASN A 105 -15.55 -5.57 12.31
C ASN A 105 -14.50 -6.68 12.48
N SER A 106 -14.41 -7.61 11.54
CA SER A 106 -13.40 -8.65 11.53
C SER A 106 -13.27 -9.27 10.15
N GLY A 107 -12.15 -9.95 9.92
CA GLY A 107 -11.93 -10.62 8.65
C GLY A 107 -10.71 -11.53 8.67
N LYS A 108 -10.68 -12.44 7.70
CA LYS A 108 -9.49 -13.20 7.32
C LYS A 108 -9.30 -13.03 5.82
N ILE A 109 -8.13 -12.53 5.43
CA ILE A 109 -7.75 -12.31 4.04
C ILE A 109 -6.54 -13.19 3.77
N ASN A 110 -6.52 -13.87 2.61
CA ASN A 110 -5.34 -14.56 2.11
C ASN A 110 -5.09 -14.10 0.68
N PHE A 111 -3.85 -13.78 0.37
CA PHE A 111 -3.43 -13.35 -0.97
C PHE A 111 -1.94 -13.66 -1.15
N SER A 112 -1.44 -13.46 -2.36
CA SER A 112 -0.01 -13.59 -2.67
C SER A 112 0.51 -12.34 -3.35
N PHE A 113 1.82 -12.12 -3.24
CA PHE A 113 2.54 -11.13 -4.04
C PHE A 113 3.84 -11.74 -4.54
N ASP A 114 4.28 -11.29 -5.71
CA ASP A 114 5.55 -11.72 -6.27
C ASP A 114 6.65 -10.72 -5.94
N LEU A 115 7.82 -11.25 -5.60
CA LEU A 115 8.98 -10.49 -5.18
C LEU A 115 10.17 -10.81 -6.08
N GLU A 116 10.77 -9.78 -6.64
CA GLU A 116 11.94 -9.87 -7.49
C GLU A 116 13.04 -8.96 -6.96
N GLU A 117 14.30 -9.26 -7.30
CA GLU A 117 15.44 -8.40 -6.90
C GLU A 117 15.34 -7.00 -7.48
N LYS A 118 14.72 -6.89 -8.66
CA LYS A 118 14.41 -5.62 -9.32
C LYS A 118 12.92 -5.59 -9.60
N CYS A 119 12.31 -4.43 -9.39
CA CYS A 119 10.91 -4.23 -9.68
C CYS A 119 10.62 -4.52 -11.17
N PRO A 120 9.68 -5.42 -11.49
CA PRO A 120 9.33 -5.72 -12.87
C PRO A 120 8.59 -4.53 -13.51
N SER A 121 8.71 -4.37 -14.84
CA SER A 121 8.12 -3.23 -15.56
C SER A 121 6.59 -3.22 -15.55
N ASP A 122 5.98 -4.38 -15.36
CA ASP A 122 4.54 -4.64 -15.26
C ASP A 122 4.09 -4.86 -13.82
N PHE A 123 4.87 -4.39 -12.83
CA PHE A 123 4.52 -4.51 -11.41
C PHE A 123 3.09 -4.05 -11.13
N VAL A 124 2.37 -4.87 -10.36
CA VAL A 124 1.04 -4.56 -9.83
C VAL A 124 1.07 -4.86 -8.33
N PRO A 125 0.84 -3.86 -7.46
CA PRO A 125 0.79 -4.11 -6.03
C PRO A 125 -0.47 -4.91 -5.67
N ALA A 126 -0.36 -5.84 -4.74
CA ALA A 126 -1.55 -6.53 -4.21
C ALA A 126 -2.34 -5.56 -3.32
N PHE A 127 -3.53 -5.16 -3.75
CA PHE A 127 -4.39 -4.24 -2.99
C PHE A 127 -5.65 -4.96 -2.51
N VAL A 128 -5.91 -4.91 -1.20
CA VAL A 128 -7.12 -5.46 -0.60
C VAL A 128 -7.81 -4.39 0.24
N SER A 129 -9.12 -4.23 0.05
CA SER A 129 -9.94 -3.30 0.82
C SER A 129 -11.23 -3.95 1.31
N ASP A 130 -11.94 -3.28 2.23
CA ASP A 130 -13.27 -3.69 2.66
C ASP A 130 -14.27 -3.81 1.50
N GLN A 131 -14.14 -2.91 0.53
CA GLN A 131 -15.00 -2.82 -0.64
C GLN A 131 -14.48 -3.62 -1.85
N GLU A 132 -13.39 -4.38 -1.70
CA GLU A 132 -12.81 -5.23 -2.75
C GLU A 132 -12.56 -4.44 -4.05
N GLU A 133 -13.14 -4.90 -5.17
CA GLU A 133 -13.09 -4.24 -6.49
C GLU A 133 -13.84 -2.90 -6.54
N LYS A 134 -14.42 -2.44 -5.42
CA LYS A 134 -15.10 -1.15 -5.35
C LYS A 134 -14.27 -0.04 -4.69
N ALA A 135 -12.96 -0.22 -4.64
CA ALA A 135 -12.03 0.76 -4.13
C ALA A 135 -10.91 1.08 -5.14
N VAL A 136 -10.35 2.28 -5.00
CA VAL A 136 -9.17 2.76 -5.71
C VAL A 136 -8.09 3.07 -4.68
N LEU A 137 -6.88 2.56 -4.89
CA LEU A 137 -5.70 2.97 -4.15
C LEU A 137 -4.95 4.03 -4.94
N ILE A 138 -4.61 5.15 -4.29
CA ILE A 138 -3.64 6.11 -4.77
C ILE A 138 -2.46 6.06 -3.79
N TYR A 139 -1.32 5.54 -4.25
CA TYR A 139 -0.06 5.61 -3.52
C TYR A 139 0.80 6.71 -4.10
N ILE A 140 1.33 7.58 -3.24
CA ILE A 140 2.20 8.69 -3.58
C ILE A 140 3.58 8.31 -3.06
N LYS A 141 4.51 8.03 -3.97
CA LYS A 141 5.88 7.62 -3.63
C LYS A 141 6.73 8.81 -3.21
N ASN A 142 6.54 9.94 -3.84
CA ASN A 142 7.16 11.21 -3.49
C ASN A 142 6.19 12.34 -3.88
N THR A 143 6.28 13.42 -3.15
CA THR A 143 5.60 14.68 -3.47
C THR A 143 6.33 15.81 -2.78
N SER A 144 6.57 16.91 -3.49
CA SER A 144 6.96 18.19 -2.87
C SER A 144 5.81 19.22 -2.86
N GLY A 145 4.59 18.76 -3.17
CA GLY A 145 3.37 19.54 -3.06
C GLY A 145 2.23 18.76 -2.40
N THR A 146 1.00 19.23 -2.59
CA THR A 146 -0.23 18.62 -2.10
C THR A 146 -0.96 17.88 -3.23
N VAL A 147 -1.28 16.61 -3.01
CA VAL A 147 -2.12 15.79 -3.87
C VAL A 147 -3.47 15.57 -3.18
N THR A 148 -4.55 15.96 -3.85
CA THR A 148 -5.94 15.73 -3.41
C THR A 148 -6.67 14.90 -4.47
N PRO A 149 -6.85 13.58 -4.25
CA PRO A 149 -7.59 12.75 -5.18
C PRO A 149 -9.11 12.85 -4.90
N SER A 150 -9.94 12.70 -5.93
CA SER A 150 -11.39 12.59 -5.80
C SER A 150 -11.97 11.55 -6.74
N LEU A 151 -12.93 10.76 -6.26
CA LEU A 151 -13.59 9.70 -7.02
C LEU A 151 -15.06 10.05 -7.16
N ASN A 152 -15.55 10.15 -8.40
CA ASN A 152 -16.94 10.47 -8.72
C ASN A 152 -17.44 11.76 -8.03
N GLY A 153 -16.55 12.75 -7.89
CA GLY A 153 -16.82 14.03 -7.22
C GLY A 153 -16.71 13.99 -5.69
N VAL A 154 -16.39 12.83 -5.08
CA VAL A 154 -16.14 12.72 -3.64
C VAL A 154 -14.65 12.87 -3.38
N GLU A 155 -14.27 13.91 -2.64
CA GLU A 155 -12.87 14.17 -2.30
C GLU A 155 -12.36 13.17 -1.26
N GLY A 156 -11.14 12.71 -1.49
CA GLY A 156 -10.35 11.98 -0.51
C GLY A 156 -9.54 12.91 0.37
N LYS A 157 -8.80 12.28 1.29
CA LYS A 157 -7.83 13.00 2.11
C LYS A 157 -6.68 13.53 1.25
N ALA A 158 -6.31 14.79 1.45
CA ALA A 158 -5.11 15.36 0.86
C ALA A 158 -3.84 14.75 1.49
N ILE A 159 -2.82 14.51 0.66
CA ILE A 159 -1.48 14.13 1.10
C ILE A 159 -0.52 15.22 0.66
N ALA A 160 0.32 15.70 1.58
CA ALA A 160 1.30 16.73 1.33
C ALA A 160 2.67 16.31 1.85
N ASP A 161 3.72 16.72 1.13
CA ASP A 161 5.14 16.73 1.53
C ASP A 161 5.77 15.37 1.91
N MET A 162 5.01 14.29 1.96
CA MET A 162 5.47 12.97 2.36
C MET A 162 4.82 11.85 1.54
N PRO A 163 5.51 10.71 1.35
CA PRO A 163 4.90 9.52 0.78
C PRO A 163 3.70 9.07 1.61
N GLY A 164 2.70 8.49 0.95
CA GLY A 164 1.51 8.00 1.63
C GLY A 164 0.51 7.38 0.68
N SER A 165 -0.61 6.94 1.25
CA SER A 165 -1.69 6.31 0.49
C SER A 165 -3.04 6.90 0.83
N VAL A 166 -3.90 7.02 -0.18
CA VAL A 166 -5.33 7.27 -0.02
C VAL A 166 -6.09 6.11 -0.63
N VAL A 167 -7.07 5.61 0.10
CA VAL A 167 -8.05 4.67 -0.44
C VAL A 167 -9.35 5.43 -0.66
N LEU A 168 -9.83 5.42 -1.89
CA LEU A 168 -11.14 5.97 -2.26
C LEU A 168 -12.11 4.82 -2.49
N GLU A 169 -13.20 4.82 -1.74
CA GLU A 169 -14.25 3.81 -1.86
C GLU A 169 -15.43 4.31 -2.71
N ASN A 170 -16.45 3.46 -2.91
CA ASN A 170 -17.66 3.77 -3.67
C ASN A 170 -17.47 3.88 -5.19
N VAL A 171 -16.58 3.05 -5.75
CA VAL A 171 -16.62 2.77 -7.19
C VAL A 171 -17.98 2.18 -7.56
N LYS A 172 -18.56 2.67 -8.65
CA LYS A 172 -19.89 2.30 -9.14
C LYS A 172 -19.78 1.41 -10.37
N SER A 173 -20.80 0.59 -10.64
CA SER A 173 -20.92 -0.05 -11.96
C SER A 173 -21.08 1.03 -13.04
N GLY A 174 -20.50 0.81 -14.21
CA GLY A 174 -20.38 1.78 -15.29
C GLY A 174 -19.13 2.64 -15.20
N VAL A 175 -19.23 3.87 -15.72
CA VAL A 175 -18.09 4.80 -15.84
C VAL A 175 -17.85 5.50 -14.51
N ASN A 176 -16.60 5.46 -14.05
CA ASN A 176 -16.10 6.21 -12.90
C ASN A 176 -15.10 7.27 -13.37
N GLU A 177 -15.08 8.42 -12.69
CA GLU A 177 -14.12 9.50 -12.91
C GLU A 177 -13.28 9.70 -11.65
N LEU A 178 -11.97 9.44 -11.76
CA LEU A 178 -10.97 9.80 -10.77
C LEU A 178 -10.31 11.10 -11.20
N SER A 179 -10.30 12.11 -10.34
CA SER A 179 -9.51 13.32 -10.54
C SER A 179 -8.37 13.35 -9.53
N ILE A 180 -7.17 13.70 -9.99
CA ILE A 180 -6.00 13.93 -9.15
C ILE A 180 -5.68 15.41 -9.26
N ASN A 181 -5.96 16.17 -8.20
CA ASN A 181 -5.55 17.55 -8.10
C ASN A 181 -4.17 17.60 -7.44
N TYR A 182 -3.21 18.24 -8.11
CA TYR A 182 -1.86 18.43 -7.60
C TYR A 182 -1.54 19.92 -7.55
N LYS A 183 -1.16 20.39 -6.36
CA LYS A 183 -0.86 21.80 -6.08
C LYS A 183 0.52 21.93 -5.45
N GLY A 184 1.34 22.84 -5.95
CA GLY A 184 2.72 23.03 -5.49
C GLY A 184 3.39 24.23 -6.18
N GLU A 185 4.69 24.34 -6.00
CA GLU A 185 5.57 25.32 -6.65
C GLU A 185 6.07 24.82 -8.01
N VAL A 186 6.52 25.75 -8.86
CA VAL A 186 7.15 25.39 -10.14
C VAL A 186 8.44 24.61 -9.86
N GLY A 187 8.57 23.45 -10.49
CA GLY A 187 9.66 22.51 -10.27
C GLY A 187 9.29 21.36 -9.34
N ASP A 188 8.17 21.45 -8.62
CA ASP A 188 7.69 20.35 -7.79
C ASP A 188 7.30 19.14 -8.63
N GLU A 189 7.57 17.97 -8.06
CA GLU A 189 7.32 16.68 -8.68
C GLU A 189 6.52 15.76 -7.74
N ALA A 190 5.66 14.94 -8.35
CA ALA A 190 4.96 13.88 -7.64
C ALA A 190 4.89 12.60 -8.48
N CYS A 191 5.27 11.48 -7.90
CA CYS A 191 5.16 10.14 -8.50
C CYS A 191 4.05 9.35 -7.81
N LEU A 192 3.04 8.96 -8.58
CA LEU A 192 1.87 8.25 -8.08
C LEU A 192 1.71 6.89 -8.76
N VAL A 193 1.22 5.94 -7.98
CA VAL A 193 0.71 4.66 -8.44
C VAL A 193 -0.77 4.60 -8.11
N ILE A 194 -1.60 4.41 -9.12
CA ILE A 194 -3.05 4.34 -8.99
C ILE A 194 -3.48 2.93 -9.33
N VAL A 195 -4.11 2.25 -8.38
CA VAL A 195 -4.69 0.92 -8.57
C VAL A 195 -6.20 1.08 -8.66
N THR A 196 -6.74 0.73 -9.82
CA THR A 196 -8.18 0.71 -10.10
C THR A 196 -8.62 -0.73 -10.38
N PRO A 197 -9.94 -1.01 -10.44
CA PRO A 197 -10.43 -2.32 -10.84
C PRO A 197 -10.06 -2.72 -12.29
N GLU A 198 -9.73 -1.75 -13.15
CA GLU A 198 -9.24 -2.02 -14.51
C GLU A 198 -7.73 -2.31 -14.57
N GLY A 199 -6.99 -2.06 -13.48
CA GLY A 199 -5.55 -2.24 -13.41
C GLY A 199 -4.80 -1.02 -12.84
N VAL A 200 -3.51 -0.97 -13.11
CA VAL A 200 -2.56 -0.01 -12.51
C VAL A 200 -2.17 1.09 -13.51
N LYS A 201 -2.10 2.32 -13.03
CA LYS A 201 -1.57 3.47 -13.76
C LYS A 201 -0.46 4.14 -12.96
N TYR A 202 0.60 4.51 -13.67
CA TYR A 202 1.74 5.25 -13.13
C TYR A 202 1.68 6.68 -13.64
N LEU A 203 1.65 7.65 -12.73
CA LEU A 203 1.61 9.07 -13.07
C LEU A 203 2.82 9.78 -12.47
N ASN A 204 3.42 10.65 -13.27
CA ASN A 204 4.48 11.56 -12.81
C ASN A 204 4.05 12.98 -13.16
N PHE A 205 3.87 13.80 -12.13
CA PHE A 205 3.64 15.22 -12.28
C PHE A 205 4.94 15.98 -12.17
N LYS A 206 5.07 17.02 -12.98
CA LYS A 206 6.09 18.05 -12.84
C LYS A 206 5.43 19.40 -13.10
N LEU A 207 5.32 20.23 -12.07
CA LEU A 207 4.70 21.55 -12.21
C LEU A 207 5.64 22.46 -12.99
N THR A 208 5.22 22.84 -14.18
CA THR A 208 6.04 23.67 -15.09
C THR A 208 5.52 25.11 -15.15
N HIS A 209 4.20 25.33 -15.28
CA HIS A 209 3.65 26.67 -15.59
C HIS A 209 2.30 27.00 -14.90
N ASN A 210 1.80 26.18 -13.98
CA ASN A 210 0.57 26.43 -13.21
C ASN A 210 0.79 25.85 -11.80
N LEU A 211 0.43 26.58 -10.74
CA LEU A 211 0.61 26.12 -9.35
C LEU A 211 -0.42 25.06 -8.95
N GLU A 212 -1.35 24.73 -9.85
CA GLU A 212 -2.36 23.68 -9.70
C GLU A 212 -2.55 22.93 -11.03
N GLN A 213 -2.53 21.61 -11.00
CA GLN A 213 -2.77 20.74 -12.14
C GLN A 213 -3.83 19.69 -11.77
N VAL A 214 -4.73 19.40 -12.70
CA VAL A 214 -5.75 18.36 -12.52
C VAL A 214 -5.58 17.31 -13.61
N GLU A 215 -5.36 16.07 -13.20
CA GLU A 215 -5.41 14.90 -14.08
C GLU A 215 -6.75 14.19 -13.91
N LYS A 216 -7.41 13.86 -15.02
CA LYS A 216 -8.68 13.14 -15.01
C LYS A 216 -8.55 11.78 -15.65
N ILE A 217 -8.90 10.75 -14.91
CA ILE A 217 -8.81 9.35 -15.32
C ILE A 217 -10.20 8.76 -15.31
N LYS A 218 -10.62 8.19 -16.44
CA LYS A 218 -11.83 7.39 -16.53
C LYS A 218 -11.49 5.91 -16.50
N PHE A 219 -12.35 5.13 -15.85
CA PHE A 219 -12.30 3.68 -15.83
C PHE A 219 -13.72 3.11 -15.70
N VAL A 220 -13.94 1.90 -16.21
CA VAL A 220 -15.24 1.23 -16.28
C VAL A 220 -15.22 -0.02 -15.40
N VAL A 221 -16.23 -0.14 -14.53
CA VAL A 221 -16.48 -1.38 -13.78
C VAL A 221 -17.73 -2.03 -14.33
N LYS A 222 -17.65 -3.34 -14.59
CA LYS A 222 -18.79 -4.13 -15.09
C LYS A 222 -19.79 -4.36 -13.95
#